data_AF-A0AAU7J9E1-F1
#
_entry.id   AF-A0AAU7J9E1-F1
#
_cell.length_a   1.000
_cell.length_b   1.000
_cell.length_c   1.000
_cell.angle_alpha   90.00
_cell.angle_beta   90.00
_cell.angle_gamma   90.00
#
_symmetry.space_group_name_H-M   'P 1'
#
loop_
_entity.id
_entity.type
_entity.pdbx_description
1 polymer ?
#
loop_
_entity_poly.entity_id
_entity_poly.type
_entity_poly.pdbx_seq_one_letter_code
_entity_poly.pdbx_strand_id
1 'polypeptide(L)'
;MAEDGKPKKRDEAARAWLHYGDAYFYDAALLHREEKPDRGFFNAPVAYLYFHAIELYLKSFLRHHGVSEEKLGSQKFGHQLAKLLKHCRKRGLPRIKRLEDICERAVLYDQPIRARYITTGWAVSPKLTAQHEACWKLRTLVARELEPVVTINELPKMPVVHPEVLSFKQALRRMERIEE
;
A
#
# COMPACT_ATOMS: atom_id res chain seq x y z
N MET A 1 19.74 20.86 -20.88
CA MET A 1 20.95 20.53 -20.10
C MET A 1 20.48 19.83 -18.83
N ALA A 2 20.53 18.51 -18.82
CA ALA A 2 20.16 17.69 -17.67
C ALA A 2 21.43 17.45 -16.83
N GLU A 3 21.39 17.79 -15.55
CA GLU A 3 22.38 17.29 -14.59
C GLU A 3 22.07 15.80 -14.36
N ASP A 4 22.64 14.97 -15.23
CA ASP A 4 22.53 13.52 -15.17
C ASP A 4 23.61 12.98 -14.22
N GLY A 5 23.21 12.16 -13.23
CA GLY A 5 24.13 11.23 -12.58
C GLY A 5 24.65 11.51 -11.16
N LYS A 6 24.17 12.54 -10.44
CA LYS A 6 24.43 12.57 -8.97
C LYS A 6 23.40 11.70 -8.25
N PRO A 7 23.81 10.69 -7.45
CA PRO A 7 22.87 9.89 -6.68
C PRO A 7 22.09 10.84 -5.77
N LYS A 8 20.75 10.81 -5.89
CA LYS A 8 19.84 11.54 -5.00
C LYS A 8 20.24 11.19 -3.56
N LYS A 9 20.59 12.21 -2.75
CA LYS A 9 20.96 12.03 -1.35
C LYS A 9 19.91 11.16 -0.66
N ARG A 10 20.34 10.14 0.09
CA ARG A 10 19.42 9.22 0.82
C ARG A 10 18.43 10.04 1.65
N ASP A 11 17.13 9.89 1.35
CA ASP A 11 16.06 10.55 2.10
C ASP A 11 15.64 9.65 3.27
N GLU A 12 16.31 9.83 4.41
CA GLU A 12 16.05 9.05 5.63
C GLU A 12 14.61 9.20 6.13
N ALA A 13 14.01 10.37 5.96
CA ALA A 13 12.61 10.58 6.32
C ALA A 13 11.70 9.73 5.42
N ALA A 14 11.91 9.72 4.10
CA ALA A 14 11.13 8.87 3.21
C ALA A 14 11.23 7.37 3.60
N ARG A 15 12.42 6.92 4.00
CA ARG A 15 12.65 5.54 4.48
C ARG A 15 11.94 5.24 5.80
N ALA A 16 11.97 6.16 6.75
CA ALA A 16 11.25 5.99 8.02
C ALA A 16 9.74 5.75 7.77
N TRP A 17 9.14 6.46 6.81
CA TRP A 17 7.74 6.25 6.44
C TRP A 17 7.50 4.90 5.75
N LEU A 18 8.43 4.44 4.91
CA LEU A 18 8.37 3.11 4.31
C LEU A 18 8.41 2.01 5.39
N HIS A 19 9.37 2.08 6.32
CA HIS A 19 9.50 1.10 7.39
C HIS A 19 8.31 1.16 8.37
N TYR A 20 7.75 2.34 8.61
CA TYR A 20 6.54 2.44 9.42
C TYR A 20 5.32 1.82 8.70
N GLY A 21 5.20 2.03 7.39
CA GLY A 21 4.19 1.35 6.56
C GLY A 21 4.36 -0.17 6.56
N ASP A 22 5.60 -0.66 6.60
CA ASP A 22 5.91 -2.09 6.70
C ASP A 22 5.39 -2.73 7.98
N ALA A 23 5.48 -2.04 9.12
CA ALA A 23 4.92 -2.53 10.38
C ALA A 23 3.39 -2.74 10.26
N TYR A 24 2.67 -1.72 9.75
CA TYR A 24 1.22 -1.83 9.54
C TYR A 24 0.85 -2.90 8.52
N PHE A 25 1.61 -3.02 7.42
CA PHE A 25 1.34 -4.04 6.42
C PHE A 25 1.55 -5.46 6.97
N TYR A 26 2.61 -5.65 7.74
CA TYR A 26 2.93 -6.92 8.40
C TYR A 26 1.80 -7.33 9.35
N ASP A 27 1.37 -6.43 10.24
CA ASP A 27 0.30 -6.72 11.20
C ASP A 27 -1.05 -6.94 10.52
N ALA A 28 -1.38 -6.15 9.48
CA ALA A 28 -2.57 -6.37 8.66
C ALA A 28 -2.56 -7.77 8.04
N ALA A 29 -1.41 -8.20 7.52
CA ALA A 29 -1.26 -9.49 6.88
C ALA A 29 -1.38 -10.66 7.87
N LEU A 30 -0.77 -10.53 9.06
CA LEU A 30 -0.96 -11.52 10.13
C LEU A 30 -2.43 -11.61 10.52
N LEU A 31 -3.07 -10.49 10.86
CA LEU A 31 -4.46 -10.48 11.29
C LEU A 31 -5.42 -10.99 10.21
N HIS A 32 -5.14 -10.74 8.94
CA HIS A 32 -5.96 -11.24 7.83
C HIS A 32 -5.85 -12.77 7.66
N ARG A 33 -4.69 -13.36 7.94
CA ARG A 33 -4.47 -14.82 7.81
C ARG A 33 -5.14 -15.61 8.94
N GLU A 34 -5.16 -15.06 10.14
CA GLU A 34 -5.69 -15.75 11.31
C GLU A 34 -7.20 -16.00 11.19
N GLU A 35 -7.66 -17.18 11.60
CA GLU A 35 -9.07 -17.54 11.62
C GLU A 35 -9.88 -16.53 12.45
N LYS A 36 -11.09 -16.21 11.98
CA LYS A 36 -11.97 -15.23 12.61
C LYS A 36 -13.28 -15.89 13.01
N PRO A 37 -13.87 -15.50 14.14
CA PRO A 37 -15.23 -15.92 14.46
C PRO A 37 -16.22 -15.47 13.37
N ASP A 38 -17.24 -16.27 13.12
CA ASP A 38 -18.25 -16.05 12.07
C ASP A 38 -19.09 -14.78 12.27
N ARG A 39 -19.00 -14.13 13.43
CA ARG A 39 -19.81 -12.97 13.81
C ARG A 39 -18.93 -11.81 14.24
N GLY A 40 -19.17 -10.63 13.67
CA GLY A 40 -18.50 -9.39 14.06
C GLY A 40 -17.85 -8.69 12.88
N PHE A 41 -17.17 -7.58 13.17
CA PHE A 41 -16.54 -6.72 12.16
C PHE A 41 -15.01 -6.89 12.14
N PHE A 42 -14.50 -8.10 12.36
CA PHE A 42 -13.06 -8.36 12.45
C PHE A 42 -12.25 -8.00 11.20
N ASN A 43 -12.91 -7.91 10.04
CA ASN A 43 -12.27 -7.48 8.79
C ASN A 43 -12.09 -5.95 8.71
N ALA A 44 -12.86 -5.17 9.48
CA ALA A 44 -12.74 -3.71 9.51
C ALA A 44 -11.36 -3.23 10.01
N PRO A 45 -10.81 -3.70 11.15
CA PRO A 45 -9.47 -3.30 11.58
C PRO A 45 -8.40 -3.75 10.58
N VAL A 46 -8.54 -4.93 9.98
CA VAL A 46 -7.60 -5.40 8.94
C VAL A 46 -7.59 -4.44 7.74
N ALA A 47 -8.76 -4.05 7.25
CA ALA A 47 -8.87 -3.11 6.15
C ALA A 47 -8.25 -1.74 6.50
N TYR A 48 -8.50 -1.25 7.71
CA TYR A 48 -7.90 0.00 8.21
C TYR A 48 -6.37 -0.05 8.16
N LEU A 49 -5.77 -1.14 8.63
CA LEU A 49 -4.31 -1.30 8.64
C LEU A 49 -3.73 -1.32 7.21
N TYR A 50 -4.40 -1.99 6.25
CA TYR A 50 -3.97 -1.93 4.85
C TYR A 50 -4.08 -0.52 4.26
N PHE A 51 -5.18 0.19 4.50
CA PHE A 51 -5.32 1.58 4.03
C PHE A 51 -4.23 2.48 4.61
N HIS A 52 -3.90 2.31 5.89
CA HIS A 52 -2.85 3.09 6.52
C HIS A 52 -1.45 2.77 5.98
N ALA A 53 -1.14 1.48 5.76
CA ALA A 53 0.10 1.10 5.10
C ALA A 53 0.22 1.72 3.70
N ILE A 54 -0.86 1.68 2.89
CA ILE A 54 -0.92 2.34 1.57
C ILE A 54 -0.67 3.85 1.72
N GLU A 55 -1.29 4.52 2.69
CA GLU A 55 -1.10 5.95 2.94
C GLU A 55 0.37 6.28 3.19
N LEU A 56 1.01 5.53 4.08
CA LEU A 56 2.41 5.71 4.46
C LEU A 56 3.35 5.47 3.27
N TYR A 57 3.09 4.47 2.43
CA TYR A 57 3.87 4.24 1.21
C TYR A 57 3.71 5.36 0.18
N LEU A 58 2.49 5.88 -0.02
CA LEU A 58 2.28 7.01 -0.92
C LEU A 58 2.98 8.27 -0.40
N LYS A 59 2.93 8.54 0.91
CA LYS A 59 3.62 9.68 1.52
C LYS A 59 5.14 9.51 1.49
N SER A 60 5.66 8.31 1.70
CA SER A 60 7.07 7.96 1.53
C SER A 60 7.55 8.29 0.10
N PHE A 61 6.80 7.87 -0.92
CA PHE A 61 7.09 8.22 -2.31
C PHE A 61 7.09 9.75 -2.52
N LEU A 62 6.05 10.45 -2.08
CA LEU A 62 5.98 11.91 -2.23
C LEU A 62 7.13 12.63 -1.52
N ARG A 63 7.53 12.15 -0.33
CA ARG A 63 8.66 12.68 0.43
C ARG A 63 9.96 12.54 -0.36
N HIS A 64 10.21 11.34 -0.89
CA HIS A 64 11.36 11.07 -1.76
C HIS A 64 11.39 11.94 -3.03
N HIS A 65 10.21 12.37 -3.52
CA HIS A 65 10.06 13.33 -4.61
C HIS A 65 9.94 14.80 -4.16
N GLY A 66 10.46 15.14 -2.98
CA GLY A 66 10.66 16.52 -2.52
C GLY A 66 9.43 17.20 -1.91
N VAL A 67 8.38 16.46 -1.55
CA VAL A 67 7.26 17.02 -0.78
C VAL A 67 7.63 17.05 0.70
N SER A 68 7.63 18.24 1.32
CA SER A 68 7.98 18.41 2.73
C SER A 68 6.97 17.71 3.65
N GLU A 69 7.42 17.31 4.84
CA GLU A 69 6.57 16.69 5.88
C GLU A 69 5.40 17.60 6.28
N GLU A 70 5.63 18.90 6.42
CA GLU A 70 4.57 19.88 6.69
C GLU A 70 3.47 19.83 5.61
N LYS A 71 3.85 19.72 4.33
CA LYS A 71 2.88 19.56 3.24
C LYS A 71 2.18 18.22 3.33
N LEU A 72 2.87 17.12 3.66
CA LEU A 72 2.27 15.79 3.82
C LEU A 72 1.29 15.71 5.01
N GLY A 73 1.52 16.51 6.06
CA GLY A 73 0.63 16.65 7.22
C GLY A 73 -0.53 17.61 7.00
N SER A 74 -0.51 18.43 5.95
CA SER A 74 -1.57 19.39 5.65
C SER A 74 -2.88 18.70 5.22
N GLN A 75 -4.02 19.38 5.39
CA GLN A 75 -5.35 18.93 4.91
C GLN A 75 -5.39 18.51 3.43
N LYS A 76 -4.45 19.01 2.61
CA LYS A 76 -4.35 18.67 1.19
C LYS A 76 -3.81 17.25 0.94
N PHE A 77 -3.03 16.73 1.88
CA PHE A 77 -2.38 15.41 1.82
C PHE A 77 -2.72 14.51 3.02
N GLY A 78 -3.50 15.02 3.99
CA GLY A 78 -3.99 14.29 5.14
C GLY A 78 -5.13 13.34 4.77
N HIS A 79 -4.95 12.06 5.10
CA HIS A 79 -5.91 10.96 5.05
C HIS A 79 -6.83 10.98 3.82
N GLN A 80 -6.27 11.21 2.64
CA GLN A 80 -7.04 11.19 1.39
C GLN A 80 -6.28 10.37 0.37
N LEU A 81 -6.47 9.05 0.43
CA LEU A 81 -5.71 8.08 -0.36
C LEU A 81 -5.78 8.35 -1.86
N ALA A 82 -6.96 8.69 -2.38
CA ALA A 82 -7.14 9.03 -3.79
C ALA A 82 -6.34 10.28 -4.21
N LYS A 83 -6.27 11.31 -3.33
CA LYS A 83 -5.49 12.53 -3.59
C LYS A 83 -3.99 12.26 -3.55
N LEU A 84 -3.54 11.50 -2.55
CA LEU A 84 -2.14 11.06 -2.44
C LEU A 84 -1.72 10.31 -3.70
N LEU A 85 -2.51 9.32 -4.12
CA LEU A 85 -2.24 8.54 -5.32
C LEU A 85 -2.16 9.42 -6.57
N LYS A 86 -3.10 10.37 -6.75
CA LYS A 86 -3.07 11.33 -7.86
C LYS A 86 -1.77 12.15 -7.86
N HIS A 87 -1.27 12.56 -6.70
CA HIS A 87 -0.01 13.30 -6.59
C HIS A 87 1.23 12.44 -6.86
N CYS A 88 1.21 11.15 -6.50
CA CYS A 88 2.26 10.19 -6.85
C CYS A 88 2.27 9.90 -8.36
N ARG A 89 1.09 9.73 -8.97
CA ARG A 89 0.93 9.52 -10.42
C ARG A 89 1.56 10.65 -11.23
N LYS A 90 1.31 11.91 -10.82
CA LYS A 90 1.94 13.10 -11.42
C LYS A 90 3.47 13.13 -11.33
N ARG A 91 4.06 12.31 -10.46
CA ARG A 91 5.51 12.20 -10.22
C ARG A 91 6.11 10.90 -10.76
N GLY A 92 5.33 10.13 -11.54
CA GLY A 92 5.83 8.95 -12.24
C GLY A 92 5.54 7.60 -11.56
N LEU A 93 4.76 7.55 -10.47
CA LEU A 93 4.40 6.26 -9.88
C LEU A 93 3.65 5.38 -10.92
N PRO A 94 4.12 4.15 -11.25
CA PRO A 94 3.50 3.27 -12.25
C PRO A 94 2.14 2.72 -11.82
N ARG A 95 1.24 2.47 -12.79
CA ARG A 95 -0.09 1.91 -12.50
C ARG A 95 0.00 0.54 -11.81
N ILE A 96 -0.77 0.37 -10.73
CA ILE A 96 -0.88 -0.89 -9.97
C ILE A 96 -2.34 -1.34 -10.07
N LYS A 97 -2.55 -2.59 -10.46
CA LYS A 97 -3.90 -3.19 -10.57
C LYS A 97 -4.70 -2.95 -9.28
N ARG A 98 -5.93 -2.42 -9.41
CA ARG A 98 -6.90 -2.16 -8.34
C ARG A 98 -6.53 -1.08 -7.32
N LEU A 99 -5.33 -0.47 -7.39
CA LEU A 99 -4.91 0.51 -6.39
C LEU A 99 -5.80 1.78 -6.44
N GLU A 100 -6.16 2.24 -7.63
CA GLU A 100 -7.12 3.34 -7.83
C GLU A 100 -8.46 3.03 -7.16
N ASP A 101 -9.07 1.90 -7.48
CA ASP A 101 -10.36 1.48 -6.90
C ASP A 101 -10.30 1.39 -5.37
N ILE A 102 -9.18 0.89 -4.82
CA ILE A 102 -8.95 0.77 -3.37
C ILE A 102 -8.87 2.15 -2.74
N CYS A 103 -8.07 3.06 -3.31
CA CYS A 103 -7.91 4.42 -2.82
C CYS A 103 -9.19 5.25 -2.91
N GLU A 104 -10.01 5.05 -3.96
CA GLU A 104 -11.29 5.74 -4.13
C GLU A 104 -12.36 5.24 -3.14
N ARG A 105 -12.30 3.97 -2.76
CA ARG A 105 -13.24 3.35 -1.81
C ARG A 105 -12.81 3.50 -0.35
N ALA A 106 -11.69 4.14 -0.07
CA ALA A 106 -11.19 4.39 1.27
C ALA A 106 -11.92 5.53 2.00
N VAL A 107 -13.11 5.94 1.55
CA VAL A 107 -13.86 7.11 2.07
C VAL A 107 -14.05 7.09 3.59
N LEU A 108 -14.34 5.91 4.16
CA LEU A 108 -14.47 5.77 5.61
C LEU A 108 -13.13 5.88 6.33
N TYR A 109 -12.07 5.30 5.76
CA TYR A 109 -10.71 5.44 6.29
C TYR A 109 -10.24 6.90 6.28
N ASP A 110 -10.52 7.60 5.18
CA ASP A 110 -10.25 9.03 5.02
C ASP A 110 -11.03 9.90 6.02
N GLN A 111 -11.96 9.29 6.77
CA GLN A 111 -12.70 9.88 7.89
C GLN A 111 -12.54 9.02 9.15
N PRO A 112 -11.36 9.02 9.82
CA PRO A 112 -11.03 8.10 10.90
C PRO A 112 -12.04 8.08 12.06
N ILE A 113 -12.67 9.23 12.34
CA ILE A 113 -13.74 9.32 13.34
C ILE A 113 -14.94 8.48 12.89
N ARG A 114 -15.39 8.60 11.64
CA ARG A 114 -16.53 7.85 11.11
C ARG A 114 -16.25 6.37 10.89
N ALA A 115 -15.01 5.99 10.56
CA ALA A 115 -14.60 4.59 10.46
C ALA A 115 -14.85 3.78 11.74
N ARG A 116 -14.90 4.45 12.90
CA ARG A 116 -15.12 3.83 14.22
C ARG A 116 -16.59 3.62 14.57
N TYR A 117 -17.52 4.23 13.83
CA TYR A 117 -18.95 4.12 14.11
C TYR A 117 -19.64 3.28 13.05
N ILE A 118 -20.61 2.48 13.47
CA ILE A 118 -21.52 1.81 12.54
C ILE A 118 -22.29 2.91 11.81
N THR A 119 -22.07 3.02 10.51
CA THR A 119 -22.79 3.95 9.64
C THR A 119 -23.81 3.16 8.82
N THR A 120 -25.00 3.71 8.67
CA THR A 120 -26.05 3.13 7.81
C THR A 120 -25.86 3.65 6.38
N GLY A 121 -25.88 2.75 5.39
CA GLY A 121 -25.71 3.10 3.98
C GLY A 121 -25.02 2.02 3.15
N TRP A 122 -25.01 2.20 1.82
CA TRP A 122 -24.31 1.31 0.90
C TRP A 122 -22.82 1.69 0.82
N ALA A 123 -21.96 0.86 1.42
CA ALA A 123 -20.51 0.96 1.27
C ALA A 123 -19.93 -0.39 0.83
N VAL A 124 -19.33 -0.43 -0.37
CA VAL A 124 -18.65 -1.63 -0.86
C VAL A 124 -17.15 -1.50 -0.61
N SER A 125 -16.69 -2.10 0.49
CA SER A 125 -15.26 -2.17 0.81
C SER A 125 -14.52 -3.10 -0.17
N PRO A 126 -13.31 -2.74 -0.63
CA PRO A 126 -12.49 -3.65 -1.43
C PRO A 126 -12.19 -4.96 -0.67
N LYS A 127 -12.09 -6.08 -1.38
CA LYS A 127 -11.68 -7.36 -0.78
C LYS A 127 -10.31 -7.22 -0.10
N LEU A 128 -10.15 -7.77 1.11
CA LEU A 128 -8.89 -7.72 1.86
C LEU A 128 -7.70 -8.31 1.09
N THR A 129 -7.91 -9.37 0.30
CA THR A 129 -6.86 -9.94 -0.57
C THR A 129 -6.41 -8.96 -1.66
N ALA A 130 -7.34 -8.18 -2.22
CA ALA A 130 -7.01 -7.12 -3.17
C ALA A 130 -6.21 -5.99 -2.51
N GLN A 131 -6.56 -5.64 -1.28
CA GLN A 131 -5.84 -4.64 -0.49
C GLN A 131 -4.41 -5.12 -0.19
N HIS A 132 -4.24 -6.38 0.24
CA HIS A 132 -2.94 -7.00 0.47
C HIS A 132 -2.05 -6.96 -0.78
N GLU A 133 -2.57 -7.41 -1.94
CA GLU A 133 -1.82 -7.40 -3.20
C GLU A 133 -1.40 -5.99 -3.64
N ALA A 134 -2.31 -5.02 -3.52
CA ALA A 134 -2.02 -3.63 -3.87
C ALA A 134 -0.94 -3.05 -2.94
N CYS A 135 -1.05 -3.34 -1.63
CA CYS A 135 -0.08 -2.94 -0.61
C CYS A 135 1.31 -3.53 -0.89
N TRP A 136 1.39 -4.84 -1.19
CA TRP A 136 2.64 -5.51 -1.55
C TRP A 136 3.31 -4.88 -2.79
N LYS A 137 2.53 -4.68 -3.87
CA LYS A 137 3.04 -4.12 -5.12
C LYS A 137 3.50 -2.67 -4.92
N LEU A 138 2.71 -1.87 -4.21
CA LEU A 138 3.05 -0.49 -3.91
C LEU A 138 4.33 -0.42 -3.08
N ARG A 139 4.42 -1.19 -1.99
CA ARG A 139 5.62 -1.29 -1.17
C ARG A 139 6.85 -1.63 -2.00
N THR A 140 6.76 -2.64 -2.86
CA THR A 140 7.88 -3.09 -3.69
C THR A 140 8.34 -1.99 -4.65
N LEU A 141 7.40 -1.27 -5.27
CA LEU A 141 7.75 -0.14 -6.15
C LEU A 141 8.39 1.01 -5.37
N VAL A 142 7.81 1.41 -4.24
CA VAL A 142 8.33 2.51 -3.43
C VAL A 142 9.71 2.16 -2.87
N ALA A 143 9.90 0.95 -2.37
CA ALA A 143 11.20 0.52 -1.87
C ALA A 143 12.29 0.51 -2.98
N ARG A 144 11.95 0.05 -4.19
CA ARG A 144 12.86 0.10 -5.35
C ARG A 144 13.23 1.52 -5.75
N GLU A 145 12.28 2.45 -5.67
CA GLU A 145 12.51 3.88 -5.96
C GLU A 145 13.45 4.51 -4.91
N LEU A 146 13.23 4.22 -3.62
CA LEU A 146 14.00 4.79 -2.52
C LEU A 146 15.39 4.17 -2.37
N GLU A 147 15.53 2.88 -2.67
CA GLU A 147 16.73 2.10 -2.44
C GLU A 147 17.12 1.26 -3.68
N PRO A 148 17.49 1.90 -4.81
CA PRO A 148 17.74 1.21 -6.07
C PRO A 148 18.94 0.24 -6.03
N VAL A 149 19.80 0.35 -5.01
CA VAL A 149 21.02 -0.44 -4.83
C VAL A 149 20.89 -1.43 -3.66
N VAL A 150 19.88 -1.28 -2.79
CA VAL A 150 19.66 -2.23 -1.69
C VAL A 150 18.90 -3.43 -2.23
N THR A 151 19.46 -4.61 -2.01
CA THR A 151 18.77 -5.86 -2.33
C THR A 151 17.49 -5.92 -1.52
N ILE A 152 16.34 -6.09 -2.19
CA ILE A 152 15.00 -6.38 -1.62
C ILE A 152 14.98 -7.43 -0.47
N ASN A 153 16.08 -8.13 -0.23
CA ASN A 153 16.32 -9.06 0.86
C ASN A 153 16.51 -8.40 2.24
N GLU A 154 16.81 -7.11 2.34
CA GLU A 154 16.93 -6.41 3.64
C GLU A 154 15.59 -5.94 4.20
N LEU A 155 14.57 -5.91 3.35
CA LEU A 155 13.21 -5.56 3.74
C LEU A 155 12.56 -6.70 4.52
N PRO A 156 11.70 -6.41 5.52
CA PRO A 156 10.99 -7.45 6.24
C PRO A 156 10.18 -8.33 5.28
N LYS A 157 10.30 -9.64 5.45
CA LYS A 157 9.51 -10.63 4.71
C LYS A 157 8.06 -10.51 5.14
N MET A 158 7.18 -10.19 4.20
CA MET A 158 5.78 -9.96 4.48
C MET A 158 5.01 -11.29 4.53
N PRO A 159 4.06 -11.47 5.47
CA PRO A 159 3.24 -12.67 5.53
C PRO A 159 2.44 -12.82 4.24
N VAL A 160 2.40 -14.04 3.71
CA VAL A 160 1.59 -14.35 2.52
C VAL A 160 0.16 -14.55 2.96
N VAL A 161 -0.77 -13.79 2.36
CA VAL A 161 -2.21 -13.87 2.69
C VAL A 161 -3.06 -14.35 1.52
N HIS A 162 -2.46 -15.15 0.63
CA HIS A 162 -3.23 -15.80 -0.41
C HIS A 162 -4.16 -16.87 0.18
N PRO A 163 -5.41 -16.87 -0.29
CA PRO A 163 -5.91 -18.07 -0.91
C PRO A 163 -6.39 -17.72 -2.33
N GLU A 164 -5.47 -17.44 -3.25
CA GLU A 164 -5.77 -17.88 -4.61
C GLU A 164 -5.24 -19.30 -4.70
N VAL A 165 -6.12 -20.27 -4.42
CA VAL A 165 -5.97 -21.57 -5.07
C VAL A 165 -6.04 -21.25 -6.55
N LEU A 166 -4.89 -21.12 -7.20
CA LEU A 166 -4.85 -21.11 -8.66
C LEU A 166 -5.61 -22.36 -9.07
N SER A 167 -6.65 -22.19 -9.89
CA SER A 167 -7.15 -23.37 -10.59
C SER A 167 -5.94 -24.02 -11.28
N PHE A 168 -5.91 -25.34 -11.38
CA PHE A 168 -4.80 -26.07 -12.00
C PHE A 168 -4.37 -25.43 -13.34
N LYS A 169 -5.34 -24.92 -14.10
CA LYS A 169 -5.15 -24.21 -15.38
C LYS A 169 -4.47 -22.85 -15.28
N GLN A 170 -4.60 -22.14 -14.16
CA GLN A 170 -3.89 -20.88 -13.88
C GLN A 170 -2.50 -21.14 -13.29
N ALA A 171 -2.31 -22.26 -12.59
CA ALA A 171 -1.00 -22.70 -12.13
C ALA A 171 -0.13 -23.13 -13.33
N LEU A 172 -0.67 -23.96 -14.25
CA LEU A 172 0.03 -24.42 -15.45
C LEU A 172 0.57 -23.27 -16.30
N ARG A 173 -0.29 -22.31 -16.68
CA ARG A 173 0.10 -21.15 -17.52
C ARG A 173 1.18 -20.27 -16.91
N ARG A 174 1.34 -20.36 -15.59
CA ARG A 174 2.31 -19.55 -14.85
C ARG A 174 3.65 -20.28 -14.75
N MET A 175 3.65 -21.61 -14.78
CA MET A 175 4.85 -22.44 -14.91
C MET A 175 5.41 -22.38 -16.33
N GLU A 176 4.55 -22.44 -17.35
CA GLU A 176 4.94 -22.36 -18.77
C GLU A 176 5.62 -21.03 -19.16
N ARG A 177 5.42 -19.95 -18.39
CA ARG A 177 6.06 -18.64 -18.62
C ARG A 177 7.42 -18.46 -17.94
N ILE A 178 7.88 -19.44 -17.16
CA ILE A 178 9.19 -19.39 -16.49
C ILE A 178 10.25 -20.12 -17.33
N GLU A 179 9.83 -20.88 -18.34
CA GLU A 179 10.70 -21.65 -19.25
C GLU A 179 10.98 -20.95 -20.60
N GLU A 180 10.55 -19.69 -20.76
CA GLU A 180 10.95 -18.78 -21.86
C GLU A 180 11.83 -17.63 -21.32
#